data_AF-A0A133XIH2-F1
#
_entry.id   AF-A0A133XIH2-F1
#
_cell.length_a   1.000
_cell.length_b   1.000
_cell.length_c   1.000
_cell.angle_alpha   90.00
_cell.angle_beta   90.00
_cell.angle_gamma   90.00
#
_symmetry.space_group_name_H-M   'P 1'
#
loop_
_entity.id
_entity.type
_entity.pdbx_description
1 polymer ?
#
loop_
_entity_poly.entity_id
_entity_poly.type
_entity_poly.pdbx_seq_one_letter_code
_entity_poly.pdbx_strand_id
1 'polypeptide(L)'
;MNQQIEQIKDVAMGVVNGILASARKPNVSFKRLFELQPGEREEVLVVGSVHRDYCASYCIAVLNPRLTLQEQLQPTVAYSPASLKELVAGHCDAMVQVQVIDKCTTVASSYHADRR
;
A
#
# COMPACT_ATOMS: atom_id res chain seq x y z
N MET A 1 -18.58 1.82 2.10
CA MET A 1 -17.51 1.60 3.10
C MET A 1 -16.55 0.49 2.66
N ASN A 2 -17.01 -0.75 2.39
CA ASN A 2 -16.13 -1.82 1.88
C ASN A 2 -15.59 -1.58 0.46
N GLN A 3 -16.31 -0.83 -0.39
CA GLN A 3 -15.92 -0.64 -1.79
C GLN A 3 -14.61 0.14 -1.97
N GLN A 4 -14.34 1.17 -1.14
CA GLN A 4 -13.09 1.93 -1.20
C GLN A 4 -11.89 1.10 -0.72
N ILE A 5 -12.07 0.28 0.32
CA ILE A 5 -11.02 -0.66 0.78
C ILE A 5 -10.71 -1.71 -0.29
N GLU A 6 -11.73 -2.27 -0.94
CA GLU A 6 -11.52 -3.22 -2.03
C GLU A 6 -10.84 -2.55 -3.23
N GLN A 7 -11.20 -1.30 -3.58
CA GLN A 7 -10.53 -0.56 -4.66
C GLN A 7 -9.05 -0.29 -4.36
N ILE A 8 -8.69 0.22 -3.17
CA ILE A 8 -7.27 0.45 -2.84
C ILE A 8 -6.49 -0.85 -2.73
N LYS A 9 -7.14 -1.95 -2.33
CA LYS A 9 -6.56 -3.29 -2.33
C LYS A 9 -6.29 -3.77 -3.75
N ASP A 10 -7.22 -3.60 -4.68
CA ASP A 10 -7.05 -3.96 -6.09
C ASP A 10 -5.90 -3.16 -6.71
N VAL A 11 -5.79 -1.87 -6.41
CA VAL A 11 -4.64 -1.03 -6.82
C VAL A 11 -3.34 -1.58 -6.22
N ALA A 12 -3.29 -1.87 -4.93
CA ALA A 12 -2.10 -2.39 -4.26
C ALA A 12 -1.63 -3.73 -4.89
N MET A 13 -2.58 -4.65 -5.10
CA MET A 13 -2.32 -5.95 -5.72
C MET A 13 -1.89 -5.80 -7.18
N GLY A 14 -2.55 -4.94 -7.95
CA GLY A 14 -2.21 -4.64 -9.33
C GLY A 14 -0.78 -4.10 -9.47
N VAL A 15 -0.38 -3.16 -8.63
CA VAL A 15 0.99 -2.61 -8.60
C VAL A 15 2.00 -3.70 -8.26
N VAL A 16 1.76 -4.50 -7.21
CA VAL A 16 2.68 -5.57 -6.80
C VAL A 16 2.82 -6.63 -7.90
N ASN A 17 1.71 -7.10 -8.46
CA ASN A 17 1.72 -8.12 -9.51
C ASN A 17 2.38 -7.59 -10.79
N GLY A 18 2.13 -6.32 -11.15
CA GLY A 18 2.78 -5.66 -12.28
C GLY A 18 4.30 -5.55 -12.10
N ILE A 19 4.76 -5.22 -10.90
CA ILE A 19 6.20 -5.20 -10.57
C ILE A 19 6.77 -6.61 -10.61
N LEU A 20 6.13 -7.60 -9.99
CA LEU A 20 6.59 -9.00 -10.02
C LEU A 20 6.70 -9.55 -11.46
N ALA A 21 5.78 -9.18 -12.34
CA ALA A 21 5.77 -9.61 -13.74
C ALA A 21 6.84 -8.92 -14.60
N SER A 22 7.17 -7.65 -14.32
CA SER A 22 8.05 -6.83 -15.16
C SER A 22 9.47 -6.64 -14.63
N ALA A 23 9.67 -6.79 -13.32
CA ALA A 23 10.95 -6.54 -12.68
C ALA A 23 11.99 -7.59 -13.05
N ARG A 24 13.07 -7.13 -13.70
CA ARG A 24 14.27 -7.93 -13.94
C ARG A 24 15.20 -8.00 -12.73
N LYS A 25 15.05 -7.07 -11.78
CA LYS A 25 15.86 -7.01 -10.56
C LYS A 25 15.21 -7.86 -9.47
N PRO A 26 16.02 -8.53 -8.62
CA PRO A 26 15.49 -9.37 -7.54
C PRO A 26 14.77 -8.54 -6.48
N ASN A 27 15.19 -7.29 -6.27
CA ASN A 27 14.68 -6.40 -5.23
C ASN A 27 14.24 -5.06 -5.86
N VAL A 28 12.96 -4.70 -5.69
CA VAL A 28 12.39 -3.46 -6.22
C VAL A 28 11.62 -2.73 -5.13
N SER A 29 12.10 -1.55 -4.79
CA SER A 29 11.44 -0.62 -3.87
C SER A 29 10.66 0.44 -4.65
N PHE A 30 9.47 0.81 -4.19
CA PHE A 30 8.63 1.80 -4.88
C PHE A 30 7.83 2.67 -3.91
N LYS A 31 7.59 3.90 -4.35
CA LYS A 31 6.73 4.88 -3.69
C LYS A 31 6.12 5.76 -4.77
N ARG A 32 4.80 5.70 -4.94
CA ARG A 32 4.08 6.42 -5.98
C ARG A 32 2.70 6.85 -5.50
N LEU A 33 2.32 8.07 -5.85
CA LEU A 33 0.98 8.61 -5.64
C LEU A 33 0.24 8.52 -6.98
N PHE A 34 -1.00 8.06 -6.95
CA PHE A 34 -1.87 7.91 -8.11
C PHE A 34 -3.23 8.51 -7.80
N GLU A 35 -3.93 9.00 -8.81
CA GLU A 35 -5.38 9.22 -8.69
C GLU A 35 -6.07 7.84 -8.62
N LEU A 36 -7.03 7.68 -7.70
CA LEU A 36 -7.79 6.43 -7.57
C LEU A 36 -8.60 6.14 -8.84
N GLN A 37 -9.19 7.19 -9.43
CA GLN A 37 -9.82 7.16 -10.74
C GLN A 37 -9.48 8.45 -11.50
N PRO A 38 -9.37 8.41 -12.84
CA PRO A 38 -9.05 9.59 -13.63
C PRO A 38 -10.05 10.73 -13.40
N GLY A 39 -9.55 11.88 -12.95
CA GLY A 39 -10.38 13.06 -12.70
C GLY A 39 -11.12 13.07 -11.36
N GLU A 40 -10.93 12.06 -10.50
CA GLU A 40 -11.34 12.12 -9.10
C GLU A 40 -10.26 12.80 -8.25
N ARG A 41 -10.68 13.41 -7.13
CA ARG A 41 -9.76 14.05 -6.17
C ARG A 41 -9.09 13.04 -5.23
N GLU A 42 -9.55 11.80 -5.24
CA GLU A 42 -9.05 10.78 -4.31
C GLU A 42 -7.70 10.27 -4.80
N GLU A 43 -6.70 10.31 -3.93
CA GLU A 43 -5.34 9.90 -4.25
C GLU A 43 -4.95 8.67 -3.43
N VAL A 44 -4.24 7.72 -4.06
CA VAL A 44 -3.68 6.54 -3.41
C VAL A 44 -2.16 6.59 -3.45
N LEU A 45 -1.55 6.68 -2.27
CA LEU A 45 -0.11 6.46 -2.12
C LEU A 45 0.14 4.98 -1.98
N VAL A 46 0.96 4.44 -2.88
CA VAL A 46 1.41 3.06 -2.87
C VAL A 46 2.90 3.04 -2.55
N VAL A 47 3.27 2.43 -1.43
CA VAL A 47 4.64 2.28 -0.91
C VAL A 47 4.94 0.81 -0.67
N GLY A 48 6.09 0.33 -1.11
CA GLY A 48 6.45 -1.06 -0.83
C GLY A 48 7.85 -1.45 -1.28
N SER A 49 8.13 -2.72 -1.02
CA SER A 49 9.31 -3.41 -1.52
C SER A 49 8.89 -4.80 -1.94
N VAL A 50 9.33 -5.22 -3.12
CA VAL A 50 9.07 -6.55 -3.66
C VAL A 50 10.40 -7.25 -3.89
N HIS A 51 10.47 -8.47 -3.40
CA HIS A 51 11.57 -9.41 -3.51
C HIS A 51 11.08 -10.67 -4.25
N ARG A 52 11.77 -11.05 -5.33
CA ARG A 52 11.37 -12.20 -6.16
C ARG A 52 11.66 -13.54 -5.47
N ASP A 53 12.74 -13.58 -4.69
CA ASP A 53 13.30 -14.82 -4.16
C ASP A 53 12.98 -15.03 -2.67
N TYR A 54 12.36 -14.05 -2.01
CA TYR A 54 12.05 -14.09 -0.58
C TYR A 54 10.62 -13.62 -0.29
N CYS A 55 9.96 -14.25 0.69
CA CYS A 55 8.61 -13.89 1.17
C CYS A 55 8.57 -12.60 2.02
N ALA A 56 9.50 -11.66 1.81
CA ALA A 56 9.57 -10.38 2.53
C ALA A 56 8.96 -9.22 1.73
N SER A 57 8.23 -9.53 0.67
CA SER A 57 7.59 -8.53 -0.17
C SER A 57 6.35 -7.95 0.53
N TYR A 58 6.24 -6.63 0.53
CA TYR A 58 5.09 -5.94 1.09
C TYR A 58 4.73 -4.70 0.26
N CYS A 59 3.47 -4.31 0.37
CA CYS A 59 2.92 -3.12 -0.25
C CYS A 59 1.90 -2.50 0.70
N ILE A 60 1.92 -1.18 0.81
CA ILE A 60 1.03 -0.39 1.63
C ILE A 60 0.37 0.60 0.68
N ALA A 61 -0.95 0.51 0.56
CA ALA A 61 -1.76 1.50 -0.14
C ALA A 61 -2.50 2.36 0.87
N VAL A 62 -2.43 3.68 0.69
CA VAL A 62 -3.03 4.66 1.60
C VAL A 62 -3.88 5.64 0.80
N LEU A 63 -5.16 5.75 1.16
CA LEU A 63 -6.13 6.65 0.55
C LEU A 63 -6.07 8.04 1.20
N ASN A 64 -5.99 9.07 0.38
CA ASN A 64 -5.92 10.48 0.77
C ASN A 64 -4.89 10.75 1.89
N PRO A 65 -3.63 10.35 1.72
CA PRO A 65 -2.61 10.53 2.75
C PRO A 65 -2.26 12.01 2.92
N ARG A 66 -2.28 12.49 4.16
CA ARG A 66 -1.75 13.81 4.49
C ARG A 66 -0.26 13.89 4.17
N LEU A 67 0.23 15.06 3.80
CA LEU A 67 1.64 15.29 3.42
C LEU A 67 2.64 14.72 4.43
N THR A 68 2.38 14.92 5.73
CA THR A 68 3.22 14.39 6.81
C THR A 68 3.34 12.87 6.81
N LEU A 69 2.26 12.15 6.47
CA LEU A 69 2.28 10.70 6.34
C LEU A 69 3.01 10.27 5.06
N GLN A 70 2.83 11.02 3.97
CA GLN A 70 3.55 10.76 2.73
C GLN A 70 5.06 10.84 2.96
N GLU A 71 5.56 11.81 3.71
CA GLU A 71 6.99 11.96 4.01
C GLU A 71 7.53 10.85 4.93
N GLN A 72 6.72 10.41 5.91
CA GLN A 72 7.11 9.38 6.88
C GLN A 72 7.13 7.96 6.31
N LEU A 73 6.25 7.66 5.35
CA LEU A 73 6.22 6.35 4.71
C LEU A 73 7.39 6.20 3.74
N GLN A 74 8.35 5.35 4.11
CA GLN A 74 9.53 5.09 3.32
C GLN A 74 9.41 3.73 2.60
N PRO A 75 9.82 3.65 1.33
CA PRO A 75 9.99 2.35 0.71
C PRO A 75 11.14 1.60 1.44
N THR A 76 11.11 0.27 1.43
CA THR A 76 12.05 -0.66 2.12
C THR A 76 11.98 -0.75 3.64
N VAL A 77 11.17 0.07 4.31
CA VAL A 77 10.88 -0.10 5.75
C VAL A 77 9.77 -1.11 5.96
N ALA A 78 10.08 -2.21 6.66
CA ALA A 78 9.08 -3.19 7.07
C ALA A 78 8.26 -2.63 8.24
N TYR A 79 7.01 -2.25 7.96
CA TYR A 79 6.08 -1.80 9.00
C TYR A 79 5.28 -2.98 9.55
N SER A 80 5.27 -3.15 10.87
CA SER A 80 4.34 -4.07 11.51
C SER A 80 2.90 -3.54 11.38
N PRO A 81 1.87 -4.41 11.34
CA PRO A 81 0.47 -3.97 11.30
C PRO A 81 0.11 -2.97 12.41
N ALA A 82 0.63 -3.18 13.62
CA ALA A 82 0.37 -2.31 14.76
C ALA A 82 1.00 -0.92 14.59
N SER A 83 2.30 -0.87 14.29
CA SER A 83 3.02 0.40 14.08
C SER A 83 2.49 1.17 12.88
N LEU A 84 2.11 0.45 11.81
CA LEU A 84 1.51 1.08 10.63
C LEU A 84 0.15 1.70 10.96
N LYS A 85 -0.69 1.00 11.72
CA LYS A 85 -2.00 1.51 12.14
C LYS A 85 -1.85 2.79 12.97
N GLU A 86 -0.90 2.83 13.90
CA GLU A 86 -0.60 4.03 14.69
C GLU A 86 -0.13 5.19 13.81
N LEU A 87 0.73 4.91 12.82
CA LEU A 87 1.28 5.90 11.91
C LEU A 87 0.19 6.53 11.01
N VAL A 88 -0.76 5.72 10.53
CA VAL A 88 -1.80 6.19 9.58
C VAL A 88 -3.03 6.75 10.27
N ALA A 89 -3.26 6.43 11.54
CA ALA A 89 -4.44 6.87 12.29
C ALA A 89 -4.54 8.40 12.32
N GLY A 90 -5.67 8.94 11.84
CA GLY A 90 -5.89 10.38 11.75
C GLY A 90 -5.10 11.10 10.63
N HIS A 91 -4.34 10.37 9.82
CA HIS A 91 -3.51 10.90 8.74
C HIS A 91 -3.90 10.42 7.33
N CYS A 92 -4.90 9.54 7.22
CA CYS A 92 -5.48 9.09 5.97
C CYS A 92 -6.95 8.68 6.15
N ASP A 93 -7.66 8.50 5.04
CA ASP A 93 -9.04 8.01 5.05
C ASP A 93 -9.09 6.49 5.20
N ALA A 94 -8.19 5.77 4.50
CA ALA A 94 -8.08 4.33 4.58
C ALA A 94 -6.65 3.86 4.26
N MET A 95 -6.30 2.66 4.73
CA MET A 95 -5.03 2.00 4.42
C MET A 95 -5.23 0.50 4.28
N VAL A 96 -4.48 -0.11 3.36
CA VAL A 96 -4.34 -1.56 3.23
C VAL A 96 -2.87 -1.92 3.16
N GLN A 97 -2.46 -2.88 3.97
CA GLN A 97 -1.18 -3.54 3.89
C GLN A 97 -1.37 -4.91 3.23
N VAL A 98 -0.66 -5.13 2.14
CA VAL A 98 -0.56 -6.40 1.41
C VAL A 98 0.82 -7.00 1.63
N GLN A 99 0.87 -8.31 1.85
CA GLN A 99 2.09 -9.09 1.87
C GLN A 99 2.07 -10.10 0.72
N VAL A 100 3.24 -10.40 0.16
CA VAL A 100 3.39 -11.49 -0.80
C VAL A 100 4.07 -12.66 -0.12
N ILE A 101 3.35 -13.77 0.00
CA ILE A 101 3.82 -15.03 0.57
C ILE A 101 3.69 -16.08 -0.52
N ASP A 102 4.78 -16.76 -0.86
CA ASP A 102 4.81 -17.83 -1.87
C ASP A 102 4.14 -17.45 -3.21
N LYS A 103 4.38 -16.21 -3.68
CA LYS A 103 3.79 -15.62 -4.90
C LYS A 103 2.28 -15.35 -4.82
N CYS A 104 1.66 -15.54 -3.67
CA CYS A 104 0.29 -15.13 -3.39
C CYS A 104 0.28 -13.79 -2.64
N THR A 105 -0.50 -12.84 -3.12
CA THR A 105 -0.77 -11.56 -2.43
C THR A 105 -1.91 -11.75 -1.44
N THR A 106 -1.69 -11.36 -0.18
CA THR A 106 -2.68 -11.46 0.89
C THR A 106 -2.76 -10.13 1.66
N VAL A 107 -3.94 -9.78 2.15
CA VAL A 107 -4.11 -8.59 3.00
C VAL A 107 -3.66 -8.93 4.41
N ALA A 108 -2.61 -8.27 4.88
CA ALA A 108 -2.07 -8.44 6.23
C ALA A 108 -2.80 -7.56 7.25
N SER A 109 -3.18 -6.34 6.87
CA SER A 109 -3.98 -5.46 7.72
C SER A 109 -4.69 -4.38 6.90
N SER A 110 -5.74 -3.81 7.47
CA SER A 110 -6.40 -2.63 6.93
C SER A 110 -6.79 -1.65 8.04
N TYR A 111 -6.99 -0.40 7.65
CA TYR A 111 -7.47 0.68 8.48
C TYR A 111 -8.47 1.51 7.69
N HIS A 112 -9.49 2.01 8.39
CA HIS A 112 -10.45 2.98 7.86
C HIS A 112 -10.68 4.02 8.95
N ALA A 113 -10.63 5.30 8.60
CA ALA A 113 -11.04 6.36 9.51
C ALA A 113 -12.57 6.30 9.68
N ASP A 114 -13.05 6.26 10.93
CA ASP A 114 -14.47 6.48 11.18
C ASP A 114 -14.79 7.93 10.81
N ARG A 115 -15.47 8.13 9.68
CA ARG A 115 -16.07 9.43 9.35
C ARG A 115 -17.22 9.66 10.33
N ARG A 116 -16.94 10.36 11.43
CA ARG A 116 -17.97 11.00 12.25
C ARG A 116 -18.47 12.26 11.58
#